data_AF-A0A353VET5-F1
#
_entry.id   AF-A0A353VET5-F1
#
_cell.length_a   1.000
_cell.length_b   1.000
_cell.length_c   1.000
_cell.angle_alpha   90.00
_cell.angle_beta   90.00
_cell.angle_gamma   90.00
#
_symmetry.space_group_name_H-M   'P 1'
#
loop_
_entity.id
_entity.type
_entity.pdbx_description
1 polymer ?
#
loop_
_entity_poly.entity_id
_entity_poly.type
_entity_poly.pdbx_seq_one_letter_code
_entity_poly.pdbx_strand_id
1 'polypeptide(L)' 'RVWGYARADEIESRTVDVHVRRLRAKLGDFGSRIATVKSVGYRFEEA' A
#
# COMPACT_ATOMS: atom_id res chain seq x y z
N ARG A 1 3.37 4.39 -13.17
CA ARG A 1 2.08 3.66 -13.04
C ARG A 1 2.42 2.27 -12.49
N VAL A 2 1.96 1.91 -11.28
CA VAL A 2 2.55 0.81 -10.49
C VAL A 2 1.87 -0.55 -10.70
N TRP A 3 0.62 -0.60 -11.14
CA TRP A 3 0.01 -1.83 -11.66
C TRP A 3 -0.96 -1.49 -12.79
N GLY A 4 -1.02 -2.34 -13.82
CA GLY A 4 -1.94 -2.18 -14.94
C GLY A 4 -3.37 -2.09 -14.43
N TYR A 5 -3.99 -0.93 -14.60
CA TYR A 5 -5.36 -0.59 -14.14
C TYR A 5 -6.46 -1.49 -14.71
N ALA A 6 -6.15 -2.40 -15.63
CA ALA A 6 -7.13 -3.32 -16.22
C ALA A 6 -7.65 -4.40 -15.26
N ARG A 7 -7.08 -4.52 -14.05
CA ARG A 7 -7.46 -5.53 -13.04
C ARG A 7 -7.55 -4.96 -11.63
N ALA A 8 -7.61 -3.63 -11.46
CA ALA A 8 -7.67 -3.03 -10.13
C ALA A 8 -8.92 -3.48 -9.34
N ASP A 9 -9.96 -3.79 -10.08
CA ASP A 9 -11.26 -4.37 -9.72
C ASP A 9 -11.21 -5.87 -9.39
N GLU A 10 -10.23 -6.62 -9.92
CA GLU A 10 -9.97 -8.03 -9.58
C GLU A 10 -9.00 -8.21 -8.40
N ILE A 11 -8.18 -7.19 -8.10
CA ILE A 11 -7.27 -7.22 -6.96
C ILE A 11 -8.11 -7.02 -5.68
N GLU A 12 -8.44 -8.12 -5.00
CA GLU A 12 -9.06 -8.05 -3.68
C GLU A 12 -8.22 -7.18 -2.72
N SER A 13 -8.88 -6.27 -1.99
CA SER A 13 -8.23 -5.37 -1.02
C SER A 13 -7.38 -6.10 0.02
N ARG A 14 -7.76 -7.34 0.39
CA ARG A 14 -7.00 -8.20 1.30
C ARG A 14 -5.59 -8.51 0.79
N THR A 15 -5.40 -8.59 -0.53
CA THR A 15 -4.09 -8.80 -1.17
C THR A 15 -3.21 -7.57 -1.00
N VAL A 16 -3.79 -6.37 -1.16
CA VAL A 16 -3.08 -5.09 -1.00
C VAL A 16 -2.57 -4.92 0.42
N ASP A 17 -3.38 -5.22 1.44
CA ASP A 17 -3.00 -5.09 2.84
C ASP A 17 -1.78 -5.97 3.20
N VAL A 18 -1.74 -7.21 2.70
CA VAL A 18 -0.61 -8.12 2.89
C VAL A 18 0.66 -7.57 2.24
N HIS A 19 0.56 -7.03 1.02
CA HIS A 19 1.70 -6.44 0.34
C HIS A 19 2.19 -5.16 1.01
N VAL A 20 1.29 -4.30 1.49
CA VAL A 20 1.65 -3.08 2.23
C VAL A 20 2.31 -3.43 3.56
N ARG A 21 1.81 -4.43 4.30
CA ARG A 21 2.45 -4.90 5.53
C ARG A 21 3.87 -5.42 5.27
N ARG A 22 4.05 -6.26 4.23
CA ARG A 22 5.37 -6.77 3.84
C ARG A 22 6.30 -5.66 3.39
N LEU A 23 5.78 -4.65 2.67
CA LEU A 23 6.55 -3.49 2.24
C LEU A 23 7.01 -2.65 3.43
N ARG A 24 6.13 -2.33 4.39
CA ARG A 24 6.49 -1.63 5.63
C ARG A 24 7.63 -2.32 6.37
N ALA A 25 7.56 -3.65 6.50
CA ALA A 25 8.62 -4.43 7.14
C ALA A 25 9.97 -4.34 6.38
N LYS A 26 9.94 -4.37 5.05
CA LYS A 26 11.14 -4.25 4.22
C LYS A 26 11.78 -2.85 4.24
N LEU A 27 10.99 -1.81 4.50
CA LEU A 27 11.46 -0.42 4.53
C LEU A 27 12.05 -0.01 5.88
N GLY A 28 11.95 -0.84 6.92
CA GLY A 28 12.45 -0.50 8.26
C GLY A 28 11.83 0.79 8.78
N ASP A 29 12.67 1.72 9.23
CA ASP A 29 12.25 3.01 9.81
C ASP A 29 11.38 3.85 8.84
N PHE A 30 11.61 3.73 7.54
CA PHE A 30 10.84 4.42 6.50
C PHE A 30 9.45 3.79 6.28
N GLY A 31 9.17 2.60 6.82
CA GLY A 31 7.86 1.96 6.71
C GLY A 31 6.75 2.78 7.36
N SER A 32 7.09 3.59 8.37
CA SER A 32 6.19 4.55 9.03
C SER A 32 5.62 5.61 8.07
N ARG A 33 6.32 5.91 6.97
CA ARG A 33 5.89 6.88 5.96
C ARG A 33 4.75 6.38 5.07
N ILE A 34 4.41 5.09 5.11
CA ILE A 34 3.20 4.58 4.45
C ILE A 34 2.03 4.75 5.42
N ALA A 35 1.25 5.81 5.25
CA ALA A 35 0.06 6.10 6.03
C ALA A 35 -1.16 5.32 5.52
N THR A 36 -1.99 4.82 6.45
CA THR A 36 -3.31 4.26 6.12
C THR A 36 -4.35 5.37 6.13
N VAL A 37 -5.03 5.58 5.02
CA VAL A 37 -6.15 6.51 4.88
C VAL A 37 -7.45 5.69 4.96
N LYS A 38 -8.18 5.85 6.06
CA LYS A 38 -9.39 5.06 6.34
C LYS A 38 -10.42 5.18 5.20
N SER A 39 -10.96 4.04 4.77
CA SER A 39 -11.94 3.93 3.68
C SER A 39 -11.45 4.42 2.30
N VAL A 40 -10.14 4.68 2.14
CA VAL A 40 -9.53 5.12 0.88
C VAL A 40 -8.37 4.20 0.46
N GLY A 41 -7.44 3.90 1.36
CA GLY A 41 -6.28 3.04 1.06
C GLY A 41 -5.01 3.51 1.74
N TYR A 42 -3.93 3.65 0.99
CA TYR A 42 -2.59 3.94 1.51
C TYR A 42 -1.95 5.13 0.79
N ARG A 43 -1.22 5.97 1.52
CA ARG A 43 -0.47 7.11 1.00
C ARG A 43 0.97 7.06 1.50
N PHE A 44 1.91 7.49 0.67
CA PHE A 44 3.28 7.73 1.10
C PHE A 44 3.45 9.20 1.52
N GLU A 45 3.98 9.44 2.70
CA GLU A 45 4.22 10.79 3.23
C GLU A 45 5.66 11.21 2.93
N GLU A 46 5.80 12.44 2.42
CA GLU A 46 7.09 13.11 2.32
C GLU A 46 7.51 13.62 3.70
N ALA A 47 8.83 13.68 3.94
CA ALA A 47 9.38 14.17 5.21
C ALA A 47 9.16 15.68 5.35
#